data_AF-A0A820H1J3-F1
#
_entry.id   AF-A0A820H1J3-F1
#
_cell.length_a   1.000
_cell.length_b   1.000
_cell.length_c   1.000
_cell.angle_alpha   90.00
_cell.angle_beta   90.00
_cell.angle_gamma   90.00
#
_symmetry.space_group_name_H-M   'P 1'
#
loop_
_entity.id
_entity.type
_entity.pdbx_description
1 polymer ?
#
loop_
_entity_poly.entity_id
_entity_poly.type
_entity_poly.pdbx_seq_one_letter_code
_entity_poly.pdbx_strand_id
1 'polypeptide(L)'
;MSTNDNQKISVVEGMKKFNMPYVRLGNSGMQVSRICLGMMTYGTPKWHEWVLEEEQSRPFIKRALEMGINFFDTADVYSLGVSEEITGRALNDMAIREEIVVATKVNFPTADGPNRKGLSRKHIFDACDASLKRLNMDYIDLYQIHRFDKDTPIEETMEALNDLVRSGKVRYIGASSMYAWQFAKAQHIAEKNGWTKFISMQNHYNLVYREEEREMIPLCLDQGVGLIPWSPLARGFLIGNRSKDDLNKDTNKETSSTIRARSDALGHQRYYADSD
;
A
#
# COMPACT_ATOMS: atom_id res chain seq x y z
N MET A 1 -18.42 35.95 -1.29
CA MET A 1 -16.97 35.93 -1.58
C MET A 1 -16.67 34.55 -2.14
N SER A 2 -16.45 34.45 -3.45
CA SER A 2 -16.11 33.21 -4.13
C SER A 2 -14.69 32.83 -3.74
N THR A 3 -14.54 31.86 -2.84
CA THR A 3 -13.24 31.25 -2.54
C THR A 3 -12.86 30.37 -3.72
N ASN A 4 -11.63 30.54 -4.22
CA ASN A 4 -11.07 29.71 -5.29
C ASN A 4 -11.02 28.23 -4.85
N ASP A 5 -12.10 27.48 -5.10
CA ASP A 5 -12.19 26.04 -4.78
C ASP A 5 -11.41 25.13 -5.74
N ASN A 6 -10.59 25.71 -6.63
CA ASN A 6 -9.91 24.98 -7.72
C ASN A 6 -8.38 24.99 -7.64
N GLN A 7 -7.77 25.42 -6.54
CA GLN A 7 -6.32 25.37 -6.41
C GLN A 7 -5.86 24.03 -5.84
N LYS A 8 -5.12 23.26 -6.65
CA LYS A 8 -4.41 22.07 -6.21
C LYS A 8 -3.41 22.42 -5.10
N ILE A 9 -3.27 21.53 -4.14
CA ILE A 9 -2.39 21.63 -2.98
C ILE A 9 -0.98 21.20 -3.39
N SER A 10 0.00 22.08 -3.20
CA SER A 10 1.41 21.73 -3.35
C SER A 10 1.93 21.12 -2.05
N VAL A 11 2.44 19.89 -2.12
CA VAL A 11 3.06 19.21 -0.96
C VAL A 11 4.39 19.87 -0.60
N VAL A 12 5.00 20.65 -1.50
CA VAL A 12 6.23 21.40 -1.24
C VAL A 12 6.02 22.48 -0.17
N GLU A 13 4.86 23.12 -0.15
CA GLU A 13 4.50 24.09 0.90
C GLU A 13 4.40 23.40 2.27
N GLY A 14 3.70 22.27 2.32
CA GLY A 14 3.59 21.43 3.51
C GLY A 14 4.94 20.91 3.99
N MET A 15 5.79 20.45 3.05
CA MET A 15 7.15 19.99 3.33
C MET A 15 7.96 21.04 4.07
N LYS A 16 7.95 22.29 3.59
CA LYS A 16 8.68 23.41 4.22
C LYS A 16 8.05 23.82 5.55
N LYS A 17 6.72 23.94 5.59
CA LYS A 17 5.98 24.45 6.76
C LYS A 17 6.04 23.49 7.95
N PHE A 18 5.91 22.19 7.71
CA PHE A 18 5.87 21.15 8.74
C PHE A 18 7.20 20.39 8.89
N ASN A 19 8.22 20.79 8.12
CA ASN A 19 9.52 20.13 8.09
C ASN A 19 9.39 18.61 7.85
N MET A 20 8.50 18.21 6.94
CA MET A 20 8.27 16.79 6.60
C MET A 20 9.58 16.19 6.04
N PRO A 21 10.13 15.12 6.63
CA PRO A 21 11.32 14.48 6.09
C PRO A 21 10.98 13.72 4.81
N TYR A 22 11.79 13.89 3.77
CA TYR A 22 11.72 13.10 2.55
C TYR A 22 12.96 12.20 2.46
N VAL A 23 12.76 10.97 2.00
CA VAL A 23 13.80 9.95 1.87
C VAL A 23 13.78 9.37 0.46
N ARG A 24 14.92 8.86 -0.02
CA ARG A 24 14.94 8.06 -1.25
C ARG A 24 14.26 6.73 -0.99
N LEU A 25 13.43 6.28 -1.92
CA LEU A 25 12.85 4.95 -1.85
C LEU A 25 13.84 3.92 -2.42
N GLY A 26 14.57 3.26 -1.53
CA GLY A 26 15.67 2.36 -1.91
C GLY A 26 16.77 3.12 -2.68
N ASN A 27 17.50 2.39 -3.51
CA ASN A 27 18.54 2.90 -4.38
C ASN A 27 17.94 3.46 -5.68
N SER A 28 17.07 4.46 -5.54
CA SER A 28 16.40 5.12 -6.65
C SER A 28 16.50 6.65 -6.59
N GLY A 29 16.17 7.29 -7.71
CA GLY A 29 16.04 8.74 -7.82
C GLY A 29 14.80 9.31 -7.13
N MET A 30 13.78 8.46 -6.89
CA MET A 30 12.47 8.89 -6.38
C MET A 30 12.53 9.19 -4.88
N GLN A 31 12.05 10.37 -4.49
CA GLN A 31 11.90 10.76 -3.10
C GLN A 31 10.45 10.63 -2.65
N VAL A 32 10.26 10.04 -1.47
CA VAL A 32 8.98 9.90 -0.81
C VAL A 32 9.05 10.55 0.58
N SER A 33 7.95 11.14 1.01
CA SER A 33 7.73 11.53 2.41
C SER A 33 7.95 10.33 3.33
N ARG A 34 8.54 10.58 4.50
CA ARG A 34 8.89 9.54 5.49
C ARG A 34 7.67 8.78 6.00
N ILE A 35 6.49 9.40 5.93
CA ILE A 35 5.20 8.82 6.26
C ILE A 35 4.40 8.64 4.96
N CYS A 36 3.91 7.43 4.73
CA CYS A 36 3.00 7.12 3.65
C CYS A 36 1.56 7.05 4.18
N LEU A 37 0.60 7.62 3.45
CA LEU A 37 -0.81 7.41 3.74
C LEU A 37 -1.32 6.15 3.03
N GLY A 38 -1.59 5.11 3.80
CA GLY A 38 -2.25 3.91 3.32
C GLY A 38 -3.74 4.13 3.09
N MET A 39 -4.24 3.72 1.94
CA MET A 39 -5.59 4.03 1.46
C MET A 39 -6.63 2.92 1.77
N MET A 40 -6.20 1.78 2.35
CA MET A 40 -7.06 0.64 2.70
C MET A 40 -8.29 1.04 3.55
N THR A 41 -8.19 2.12 4.32
CA THR A 41 -9.28 2.63 5.16
C THR A 41 -10.41 3.27 4.36
N TYR A 42 -10.20 3.61 3.09
CA TYR A 42 -11.17 4.33 2.27
C TYR A 42 -11.70 3.43 1.15
N GLY A 43 -13.02 3.32 1.03
CA GLY A 43 -13.66 2.36 0.15
C GLY A 43 -15.15 2.23 0.43
N THR A 44 -15.65 1.00 0.53
CA THR A 44 -17.03 0.72 0.93
C THR A 44 -17.10 -0.05 2.25
N PRO A 45 -17.99 0.36 3.19
CA PRO A 45 -18.27 -0.38 4.43
C PRO A 45 -18.77 -1.81 4.20
N LYS A 46 -19.26 -2.12 2.98
CA LYS A 46 -19.66 -3.49 2.58
C LYS A 46 -18.48 -4.46 2.57
N TRP A 47 -17.26 -3.95 2.39
CA TRP A 47 -16.05 -4.78 2.42
C TRP A 47 -15.61 -5.06 3.86
N HIS A 48 -15.52 -4.00 4.67
CA HIS A 48 -15.33 -4.08 6.12
C HIS A 48 -16.03 -2.92 6.80
N GLU A 49 -16.71 -3.17 7.92
CA GLU A 49 -17.55 -2.18 8.62
C GLU A 49 -16.82 -0.88 9.01
N TRP A 50 -15.51 -0.97 9.27
CA TRP A 50 -14.68 0.16 9.68
C TRP A 50 -14.14 1.01 8.52
N VAL A 51 -14.42 0.65 7.28
CA VAL A 51 -14.01 1.40 6.09
C VAL A 51 -14.85 2.67 5.96
N LEU A 52 -14.21 3.76 5.59
CA LEU A 52 -14.83 5.07 5.39
C LEU A 52 -15.14 5.30 3.92
N GLU A 53 -16.27 5.94 3.64
CA GLU A 53 -16.67 6.32 2.28
C GLU A 53 -15.94 7.57 1.79
N GLU A 54 -16.18 7.93 0.52
CA GLU A 54 -15.43 8.99 -0.16
C GLU A 54 -15.47 10.33 0.58
N GLU A 55 -16.64 10.85 0.94
CA GLU A 55 -16.77 12.14 1.61
C GLU A 55 -15.97 12.19 2.92
N GLN A 56 -15.95 11.07 3.66
CA GLN A 56 -15.22 10.92 4.91
C GLN A 56 -13.70 10.82 4.70
N SER A 57 -13.26 10.31 3.54
CA SER A 57 -11.83 10.17 3.22
C SER A 57 -11.16 11.51 2.89
N ARG A 58 -11.88 12.42 2.23
CA ARG A 58 -11.30 13.65 1.65
C ARG A 58 -10.58 14.54 2.66
N PRO A 59 -11.11 14.79 3.88
CA PRO A 59 -10.42 15.58 4.89
C PRO A 59 -9.05 15.01 5.28
N PHE A 60 -8.92 13.68 5.37
CA PHE A 60 -7.65 13.03 5.71
C PHE A 60 -6.62 13.15 4.57
N ILE A 61 -7.06 12.95 3.33
CA ILE A 61 -6.21 13.07 2.14
C ILE A 61 -5.74 14.52 1.98
N LYS A 62 -6.68 15.47 2.08
CA LYS A 62 -6.37 16.91 2.06
C LYS A 62 -5.34 17.27 3.12
N ARG A 63 -5.56 16.81 4.36
CA ARG A 63 -4.64 17.11 5.46
C ARG A 63 -3.26 16.50 5.23
N ALA A 64 -3.18 15.29 4.68
CA ALA A 64 -1.91 14.66 4.33
C ALA A 64 -1.13 15.50 3.32
N LEU A 65 -1.79 15.95 2.23
CA LEU A 65 -1.18 16.83 1.22
C LEU A 65 -0.69 18.15 1.85
N GLU A 66 -1.54 18.81 2.65
CA GLU A 66 -1.18 20.05 3.36
C GLU A 66 0.03 19.89 4.31
N MET A 67 0.23 18.69 4.86
CA MET A 67 1.36 18.37 5.74
C MET A 67 2.63 17.97 4.98
N GLY A 68 2.60 17.95 3.64
CA GLY A 68 3.72 17.53 2.82
C GLY A 68 3.86 16.01 2.68
N ILE A 69 2.81 15.24 2.97
CA ILE A 69 2.80 13.82 2.61
C ILE A 69 2.56 13.72 1.11
N ASN A 70 3.52 13.14 0.41
CA ASN A 70 3.43 12.93 -1.03
C ASN A 70 3.22 11.47 -1.42
N PHE A 71 3.26 10.53 -0.48
CA PHE A 71 3.28 9.11 -0.79
C PHE A 71 1.97 8.43 -0.36
N PHE A 72 1.22 7.92 -1.34
CA PHE A 72 -0.10 7.31 -1.15
C PHE A 72 -0.09 5.86 -1.65
N ASP A 73 -0.49 4.92 -0.80
CA ASP A 73 -0.43 3.47 -1.10
C ASP A 73 -1.82 2.84 -1.04
N THR A 74 -2.30 2.36 -2.19
CA THR A 74 -3.57 1.64 -2.33
C THR A 74 -3.34 0.22 -2.88
N ALA A 75 -4.38 -0.51 -3.24
CA ALA A 75 -4.30 -1.80 -3.93
C ALA A 75 -5.61 -2.08 -4.68
N ASP A 76 -5.51 -2.84 -5.77
CA ASP A 76 -6.65 -3.29 -6.57
C ASP A 76 -7.74 -4.01 -5.76
N VAL A 77 -7.34 -4.81 -4.77
CA VAL A 77 -8.27 -5.58 -3.92
C VAL A 77 -8.91 -4.74 -2.80
N TYR A 78 -8.37 -3.56 -2.47
CA TYR A 78 -8.92 -2.74 -1.39
C TYR A 78 -10.33 -2.27 -1.75
N SER A 79 -11.31 -2.75 -0.97
CA SER A 79 -12.73 -2.62 -1.30
C SER A 79 -13.07 -3.00 -2.75
N LEU A 80 -12.43 -4.05 -3.27
CA LEU A 80 -12.62 -4.55 -4.64
C LEU A 80 -12.45 -3.47 -5.73
N GLY A 81 -11.51 -2.55 -5.52
CA GLY A 81 -11.16 -1.48 -6.46
C GLY A 81 -11.76 -0.12 -6.10
N VAL A 82 -12.78 -0.07 -5.24
CA VAL A 82 -13.40 1.21 -4.82
C VAL A 82 -12.39 2.13 -4.14
N SER A 83 -11.40 1.58 -3.42
CA SER A 83 -10.34 2.37 -2.79
C SER A 83 -9.47 3.11 -3.82
N GLU A 84 -9.17 2.48 -4.97
CA GLU A 84 -8.44 3.13 -6.07
C GLU A 84 -9.26 4.23 -6.72
N GLU A 85 -10.57 4.01 -6.90
CA GLU A 85 -11.46 5.02 -7.46
C GLU A 85 -11.53 6.27 -6.57
N ILE A 86 -11.67 6.09 -5.26
CA ILE A 86 -11.66 7.20 -4.28
C ILE A 86 -10.30 7.88 -4.26
N THR A 87 -9.21 7.11 -4.24
CA THR A 87 -7.83 7.63 -4.27
C THR A 87 -7.60 8.49 -5.52
N GLY A 88 -8.00 7.96 -6.68
CA GLY A 88 -7.89 8.63 -7.97
C GLY A 88 -8.66 9.94 -8.01
N ARG A 89 -9.95 9.94 -7.69
CA ARG A 89 -10.77 11.17 -7.65
C ARG A 89 -10.17 12.21 -6.71
N ALA A 90 -9.91 11.82 -5.46
CA ALA A 90 -9.40 12.74 -4.44
C ALA A 90 -8.06 13.39 -4.84
N LEU A 91 -7.10 12.61 -5.32
CA LEU A 91 -5.78 13.13 -5.69
C LEU A 91 -5.83 13.94 -6.99
N ASN A 92 -6.65 13.56 -7.97
CA ASN A 92 -6.81 14.34 -9.20
C ASN A 92 -7.42 15.72 -8.92
N ASP A 93 -8.38 15.80 -8.00
CA ASP A 93 -9.01 17.05 -7.57
C ASP A 93 -8.04 17.93 -6.78
N MET A 94 -7.28 17.35 -5.84
CA MET A 94 -6.61 18.11 -4.78
C MET A 94 -5.10 18.19 -4.91
N ALA A 95 -4.43 17.31 -5.66
CA ALA A 95 -2.96 17.22 -5.70
C ALA A 95 -2.38 17.60 -7.07
N ILE A 96 -1.16 18.14 -7.04
CA ILE A 96 -0.30 18.29 -8.22
C ILE A 96 0.33 16.92 -8.51
N ARG A 97 0.05 16.35 -9.69
CA ARG A 97 0.38 14.94 -9.99
C ARG A 97 1.89 14.67 -9.93
N GLU A 98 2.68 15.65 -10.36
CA GLU A 98 4.15 15.59 -10.44
C GLU A 98 4.81 15.65 -9.06
N GLU A 99 4.09 16.11 -8.04
CA GLU A 99 4.64 16.22 -6.68
C GLU A 99 4.35 14.99 -5.81
N ILE A 100 3.44 14.12 -6.25
CA ILE A 100 2.98 12.94 -5.50
C ILE A 100 3.48 11.63 -6.10
N VAL A 101 3.56 10.62 -5.24
CA VAL A 101 3.91 9.24 -5.55
C VAL A 101 2.70 8.37 -5.20
N VAL A 102 2.15 7.68 -6.19
CA VAL A 102 1.01 6.78 -6.04
C VAL A 102 1.45 5.34 -6.27
N ALA A 103 1.25 4.51 -5.25
CA ALA A 103 1.48 3.08 -5.31
C ALA A 103 0.18 2.30 -5.35
N THR A 104 0.15 1.25 -6.17
CA THR A 104 -0.91 0.22 -6.12
C THR A 104 -0.32 -1.17 -6.30
N LYS A 105 -1.15 -2.21 -6.21
CA LYS A 105 -0.72 -3.60 -6.11
C LYS A 105 -1.58 -4.54 -6.93
N VAL A 106 -1.03 -5.72 -7.22
CA VAL A 106 -1.70 -6.86 -7.86
C VAL A 106 -1.33 -8.17 -7.18
N ASN A 107 -2.32 -9.04 -6.92
CA ASN A 107 -2.16 -10.48 -6.62
C ASN A 107 -3.52 -11.10 -6.27
N PHE A 108 -4.25 -10.46 -5.36
CA PHE A 108 -5.45 -11.02 -4.76
C PHE A 108 -6.65 -10.94 -5.72
N PRO A 109 -7.64 -11.83 -5.59
CA PRO A 109 -8.79 -11.81 -6.46
C PRO A 109 -9.61 -10.52 -6.30
N THR A 110 -9.82 -9.82 -7.41
CA THR A 110 -10.74 -8.66 -7.50
C THR A 110 -12.11 -9.03 -8.07
N ALA A 111 -12.23 -10.21 -8.67
CA ALA A 111 -13.47 -10.82 -9.14
C ALA A 111 -13.28 -12.33 -9.29
N ASP A 112 -14.37 -13.05 -9.57
CA ASP A 112 -14.33 -14.48 -9.82
C ASP A 112 -13.67 -14.82 -11.16
N GLY A 113 -12.92 -15.92 -11.18
CA GLY A 113 -12.35 -16.49 -12.40
C GLY A 113 -10.88 -16.91 -12.26
N PRO A 114 -10.42 -17.83 -13.11
CA PRO A 114 -9.09 -18.44 -12.99
C PRO A 114 -7.94 -17.43 -13.20
N ASN A 115 -8.16 -16.40 -14.01
CA ASN A 115 -7.16 -15.39 -14.38
C ASN A 115 -7.39 -14.05 -13.67
N ARG A 116 -8.10 -14.07 -12.53
CA ARG A 116 -8.44 -12.86 -11.75
C ARG A 116 -7.62 -12.73 -10.47
N LYS A 117 -6.58 -13.56 -10.29
CA LYS A 117 -5.64 -13.57 -9.16
C LYS A 117 -4.25 -14.03 -9.62
N GLY A 118 -3.28 -14.01 -8.71
CA GLY A 118 -1.91 -14.48 -8.90
C GLY A 118 -1.02 -13.44 -9.57
N LEU A 119 0.10 -13.89 -10.14
CA LEU A 119 1.08 -13.04 -10.80
C LEU A 119 1.42 -13.54 -12.21
N SER A 120 0.47 -14.22 -12.86
CA SER A 120 0.57 -14.53 -14.29
C SER A 120 0.65 -13.24 -15.09
N ARG A 121 1.36 -13.28 -16.22
CA ARG A 121 1.50 -12.14 -17.13
C ARG A 121 0.14 -11.57 -17.52
N LYS A 122 -0.83 -12.45 -17.81
CA LYS A 122 -2.21 -12.06 -18.14
C LYS A 122 -2.83 -11.21 -17.02
N HIS A 123 -2.78 -11.70 -15.78
CA HIS A 123 -3.41 -10.99 -14.68
C HIS A 123 -2.68 -9.67 -14.35
N ILE A 124 -1.34 -9.66 -14.38
CA ILE A 124 -0.53 -8.46 -14.14
C ILE A 124 -0.91 -7.32 -15.10
N PHE A 125 -1.01 -7.60 -16.40
CA PHE A 125 -1.37 -6.61 -17.42
C PHE A 125 -2.82 -6.15 -17.27
N ASP A 126 -3.77 -7.09 -17.17
CA ASP A 126 -5.20 -6.78 -17.03
C ASP A 126 -5.46 -5.94 -15.75
N ALA A 127 -4.80 -6.27 -14.64
CA ALA A 127 -4.93 -5.56 -13.37
C ALA A 127 -4.28 -4.17 -13.42
N CYS A 128 -3.12 -4.02 -14.08
CA CYS A 128 -2.47 -2.72 -14.24
C CYS A 128 -3.36 -1.74 -15.00
N ASP A 129 -3.94 -2.19 -16.11
CA ASP A 129 -4.83 -1.36 -16.95
C ASP A 129 -6.12 -0.99 -16.21
N ALA A 130 -6.68 -1.94 -15.47
CA ALA A 130 -7.85 -1.68 -14.64
C ALA A 130 -7.55 -0.68 -13.51
N SER A 131 -6.36 -0.75 -12.90
CA SER A 131 -5.93 0.16 -11.84
C SER A 131 -5.71 1.58 -12.36
N LEU A 132 -5.01 1.73 -13.49
CA LEU A 132 -4.84 3.04 -14.17
C LEU A 132 -6.19 3.69 -14.49
N LYS A 133 -7.16 2.88 -14.97
CA LYS A 133 -8.52 3.36 -15.24
C LYS A 133 -9.24 3.82 -13.97
N ARG A 134 -9.19 3.06 -12.87
CA ARG A 134 -9.84 3.42 -11.60
C ARG A 134 -9.19 4.65 -10.96
N LEU A 135 -7.86 4.72 -10.98
CA LEU A 135 -7.10 5.88 -10.49
C LEU A 135 -7.26 7.11 -11.39
N ASN A 136 -7.68 6.92 -12.65
CA ASN A 136 -7.70 7.94 -13.68
C ASN A 136 -6.33 8.61 -13.82
N MET A 137 -5.30 7.81 -14.08
CA MET A 137 -3.91 8.24 -14.24
C MET A 137 -3.25 7.55 -15.43
N ASP A 138 -2.32 8.24 -16.08
CA ASP A 138 -1.58 7.69 -17.23
C ASP A 138 -0.46 6.73 -16.80
N TYR A 139 0.01 6.84 -15.56
CA TYR A 139 1.06 5.98 -15.01
C TYR A 139 0.94 5.81 -13.49
N ILE A 140 1.42 4.67 -13.01
CA ILE A 140 1.62 4.34 -11.60
C ILE A 140 3.10 4.59 -11.25
N ASP A 141 3.37 5.28 -10.14
CA ASP A 141 4.75 5.52 -9.71
C ASP A 141 5.40 4.24 -9.19
N LEU A 142 4.68 3.48 -8.36
CA LEU A 142 5.16 2.23 -7.78
C LEU A 142 4.11 1.13 -7.90
N TYR A 143 4.35 0.15 -8.77
CA TYR A 143 3.47 -1.01 -8.90
C TYR A 143 4.04 -2.21 -8.16
N GLN A 144 3.29 -2.74 -7.20
CA GLN A 144 3.81 -3.76 -6.29
C GLN A 144 3.14 -5.12 -6.52
N ILE A 145 3.93 -6.19 -6.44
CA ILE A 145 3.33 -7.52 -6.25
C ILE A 145 2.84 -7.63 -4.81
N HIS A 146 1.54 -7.84 -4.62
CA HIS A 146 0.93 -7.78 -3.30
C HIS A 146 1.33 -8.98 -2.43
N ARG A 147 1.61 -10.14 -3.04
CA ARG A 147 2.16 -11.35 -2.39
C ARG A 147 3.01 -12.12 -3.38
N PHE A 148 3.89 -13.00 -2.88
CA PHE A 148 4.52 -14.01 -3.73
C PHE A 148 3.47 -14.98 -4.28
N ASP A 149 3.57 -15.29 -5.57
CA ASP A 149 2.76 -16.31 -6.24
C ASP A 149 3.63 -17.56 -6.46
N LYS A 150 3.20 -18.68 -5.88
CA LYS A 150 3.91 -19.96 -6.00
C LYS A 150 3.52 -20.75 -7.24
N ASP A 151 2.40 -20.39 -7.87
CA ASP A 151 1.82 -21.14 -8.99
C ASP A 151 2.30 -20.59 -10.35
N THR A 152 2.81 -19.35 -10.38
CA THR A 152 3.41 -18.72 -11.57
C THR A 152 4.93 -18.78 -11.51
N PRO A 153 5.64 -19.19 -12.58
CA PRO A 153 7.09 -19.07 -12.66
C PRO A 153 7.55 -17.64 -12.42
N ILE A 154 8.50 -17.45 -11.50
CA ILE A 154 8.95 -16.11 -11.11
C ILE A 154 9.58 -15.35 -12.29
N GLU A 155 10.18 -16.04 -13.25
CA GLU A 155 10.69 -15.47 -14.50
C GLU A 155 9.56 -14.79 -15.32
N GLU A 156 8.39 -15.42 -15.42
CA GLU A 156 7.22 -14.84 -16.12
C GLU A 156 6.74 -13.57 -15.40
N THR A 157 6.63 -13.62 -14.08
CA THR A 157 6.25 -12.47 -13.26
C THR A 157 7.23 -11.31 -13.43
N MET A 158 8.54 -11.56 -13.35
CA MET A 158 9.56 -10.53 -13.46
C MET A 158 9.62 -9.92 -14.87
N GLU A 159 9.47 -10.75 -15.92
CA GLU A 159 9.39 -10.26 -17.30
C GLU A 159 8.15 -9.37 -17.51
N ALA A 160 6.99 -9.80 -17.00
CA ALA A 160 5.75 -9.04 -17.13
C ALA A 160 5.84 -7.67 -16.45
N LEU A 161 6.40 -7.61 -15.24
CA LEU A 161 6.62 -6.36 -14.51
C LEU A 161 7.62 -5.44 -15.23
N ASN A 162 8.70 -6.03 -15.77
CA ASN A 162 9.68 -5.29 -16.57
C ASN A 162 9.04 -4.67 -17.82
N ASP A 163 8.19 -5.42 -18.52
CA ASP A 163 7.51 -4.91 -19.71
C ASP A 163 6.54 -3.77 -19.39
N LEU A 164 5.86 -3.82 -18.25
CA LEU A 164 5.05 -2.68 -17.78
C LEU A 164 5.91 -1.43 -17.55
N VAL A 165 7.10 -1.56 -16.96
CA VAL A 165 8.04 -0.45 -16.80
C VAL A 165 8.50 0.08 -18.16
N ARG A 166 8.94 -0.80 -19.07
CA ARG A 166 9.37 -0.41 -20.42
C ARG A 166 8.26 0.24 -21.24
N SER A 167 7.00 -0.14 -21.01
CA SER A 167 5.84 0.47 -21.67
C SER A 167 5.51 1.88 -21.16
N GLY A 168 6.07 2.29 -20.02
CA GLY A 168 5.78 3.58 -19.39
C GLY A 168 4.47 3.63 -18.60
N LYS A 169 3.75 2.51 -18.44
CA LYS A 169 2.58 2.42 -17.54
C LYS A 169 2.97 2.46 -16.06
N VAL A 170 4.18 2.02 -15.75
CA VAL A 170 4.74 1.96 -14.39
C VAL A 170 6.12 2.63 -14.38
N ARG A 171 6.46 3.40 -13.33
CA ARG A 171 7.79 4.00 -13.17
C ARG A 171 8.75 3.07 -12.43
N TYR A 172 8.29 2.50 -11.32
CA TYR A 172 9.06 1.60 -10.47
C TYR A 172 8.22 0.41 -10.02
N ILE A 173 8.89 -0.69 -9.66
CA ILE A 173 8.22 -1.87 -9.12
C ILE A 173 8.66 -2.13 -7.67
N GLY A 174 7.74 -2.69 -6.89
CA GLY A 174 8.01 -3.15 -5.52
C GLY A 174 7.43 -4.55 -5.28
N ALA A 175 7.72 -5.11 -4.11
CA ALA A 175 7.18 -6.38 -3.67
C ALA A 175 6.58 -6.24 -2.27
N SER A 176 5.65 -7.12 -1.92
CA SER A 176 5.12 -7.20 -0.56
C SER A 176 5.08 -8.64 -0.08
N SER A 177 5.54 -8.83 1.17
CA SER A 177 5.40 -10.03 1.99
C SER A 177 5.72 -11.35 1.27
N MET A 178 6.96 -11.79 1.42
CA MET A 178 7.46 -13.08 0.95
C MET A 178 8.69 -13.48 1.77
N TYR A 179 9.20 -14.69 1.59
CA TYR A 179 10.46 -15.06 2.22
C TYR A 179 11.65 -14.35 1.58
N ALA A 180 12.68 -14.06 2.39
CA ALA A 180 13.90 -13.39 1.91
C ALA A 180 14.54 -14.11 0.72
N TRP A 181 14.60 -15.45 0.74
CA TRP A 181 15.15 -16.23 -0.37
C TRP A 181 14.32 -16.11 -1.66
N GLN A 182 13.00 -15.93 -1.55
CA GLN A 182 12.11 -15.71 -2.71
C GLN A 182 12.39 -14.34 -3.33
N PHE A 183 12.53 -13.32 -2.48
CA PHE A 183 12.86 -11.97 -2.92
C PHE A 183 14.25 -11.90 -3.55
N ALA A 184 15.27 -12.50 -2.91
CA ALA A 184 16.62 -12.60 -3.44
C ALA A 184 16.65 -13.31 -4.81
N LYS A 185 15.88 -14.39 -4.96
CA LYS A 185 15.72 -15.09 -6.25
C LYS A 185 15.14 -14.15 -7.33
N ALA A 186 14.09 -13.40 -7.01
CA ALA A 186 13.46 -12.47 -7.95
C ALA A 186 14.41 -11.33 -8.37
N GLN A 187 15.14 -10.75 -7.40
CA GLN A 187 16.15 -9.73 -7.66
C GLN A 187 17.27 -10.25 -8.57
N HIS A 188 17.76 -11.47 -8.31
CA HIS A 188 18.78 -12.12 -9.13
C HIS A 188 18.30 -12.40 -10.55
N ILE A 189 17.06 -12.87 -10.72
CA ILE A 189 16.47 -13.11 -12.04
C ILE A 189 16.39 -11.81 -12.84
N ALA A 190 15.95 -10.72 -12.20
CA ALA A 190 15.92 -9.43 -12.88
C ALA A 190 17.32 -8.98 -13.31
N GLU A 191 18.30 -9.06 -12.40
CA GLU A 191 19.69 -8.70 -12.70
C GLU A 191 20.28 -9.52 -13.86
N LYS A 192 20.12 -10.84 -13.81
CA LYS A 192 20.64 -11.77 -14.82
C LYS A 192 20.10 -11.47 -16.22
N ASN A 193 18.86 -11.03 -16.32
CA ASN A 193 18.20 -10.75 -17.59
C ASN A 193 18.24 -9.25 -18.00
N GLY A 194 18.90 -8.39 -17.19
CA GLY A 194 18.89 -6.94 -17.42
C GLY A 194 17.51 -6.31 -17.28
N TRP A 195 16.63 -6.92 -16.49
CA TRP A 195 15.28 -6.43 -16.21
C TRP A 195 15.26 -5.50 -15.00
N THR A 196 14.15 -4.77 -14.87
CA THR A 196 13.91 -3.87 -13.74
C THR A 196 13.90 -4.65 -12.42
N LYS A 197 14.70 -4.22 -11.44
CA LYS A 197 14.71 -4.75 -10.07
C LYS A 197 13.65 -4.07 -9.20
N PHE A 198 13.21 -4.74 -8.15
CA PHE A 198 12.37 -4.12 -7.13
C PHE A 198 13.16 -3.06 -6.35
N ILE A 199 12.57 -1.87 -6.19
CA ILE A 199 13.16 -0.79 -5.39
C ILE A 199 12.61 -0.74 -3.97
N SER A 200 11.54 -1.50 -3.68
CA SER A 200 10.90 -1.53 -2.37
C SER A 200 10.36 -2.90 -1.97
N MET A 201 10.31 -3.11 -0.66
CA MET A 201 9.67 -4.24 0.01
C MET A 201 8.68 -3.70 1.05
N GLN A 202 7.39 -4.00 0.86
CA GLN A 202 6.32 -3.69 1.79
C GLN A 202 6.07 -4.88 2.73
N ASN A 203 6.79 -4.90 3.85
CA ASN A 203 6.83 -6.00 4.82
C ASN A 203 5.91 -5.78 6.04
N HIS A 204 5.56 -6.86 6.75
CA HIS A 204 4.84 -6.73 8.02
C HIS A 204 5.85 -6.40 9.11
N TYR A 205 5.83 -5.19 9.67
CA TYR A 205 6.80 -4.86 10.71
C TYR A 205 6.27 -3.82 11.68
N ASN A 206 6.38 -4.12 12.97
CA ASN A 206 6.01 -3.24 14.08
C ASN A 206 6.65 -3.73 15.39
N LEU A 207 6.42 -3.03 16.50
CA LEU A 207 7.06 -3.33 17.78
C LEU A 207 6.78 -4.76 18.30
N VAL A 208 5.64 -5.35 17.95
CA VAL A 208 5.20 -6.68 18.42
C VAL A 208 5.33 -7.77 17.34
N TYR A 209 5.77 -7.42 16.14
CA TYR A 209 6.08 -8.36 15.07
C TYR A 209 7.39 -7.96 14.38
N ARG A 210 8.46 -8.70 14.68
CA ARG A 210 9.85 -8.36 14.33
C ARG A 210 10.56 -9.45 13.52
N GLU A 211 9.84 -10.43 12.98
CA GLU A 211 10.43 -11.53 12.21
C GLU A 211 11.23 -11.06 10.98
N GLU A 212 10.84 -9.93 10.39
CA GLU A 212 11.52 -9.33 9.24
C GLU A 212 12.96 -8.90 9.54
N GLU A 213 13.34 -8.72 10.83
CA GLU A 213 14.70 -8.36 11.24
C GLU A 213 15.72 -9.48 11.02
N ARG A 214 15.28 -10.74 10.93
CA ARG A 214 16.18 -11.89 10.80
C ARG A 214 16.90 -11.90 9.46
N GLU A 215 16.15 -11.71 8.37
CA GLU A 215 16.66 -11.96 7.01
C GLU A 215 16.21 -10.90 5.99
N MET A 216 14.91 -10.55 5.96
CA MET A 216 14.38 -9.67 4.91
C MET A 216 14.92 -8.23 5.02
N ILE A 217 14.93 -7.65 6.22
CA ILE A 217 15.46 -6.30 6.43
C ILE A 217 16.96 -6.25 6.11
N PRO A 218 17.82 -7.15 6.65
CA PRO A 218 19.23 -7.22 6.24
C PRO A 218 19.42 -7.33 4.72
N LEU A 219 18.67 -8.22 4.05
CA LEU A 219 18.71 -8.36 2.60
C LEU A 219 18.34 -7.07 1.87
N CYS A 220 17.27 -6.39 2.32
CA CYS A 220 16.86 -5.12 1.71
C CYS A 220 17.91 -4.03 1.89
N LEU A 221 18.54 -3.94 3.06
CA LEU A 221 19.61 -2.98 3.31
C LEU A 221 20.84 -3.24 2.43
N ASP A 222 21.26 -4.50 2.31
CA ASP A 222 22.38 -4.92 1.44
C ASP A 222 22.12 -4.58 -0.03
N GLN A 223 20.93 -4.93 -0.54
CA GLN A 223 20.58 -4.73 -1.95
C GLN A 223 20.07 -3.32 -2.29
N GLY A 224 20.04 -2.40 -1.32
CA GLY A 224 19.53 -1.04 -1.51
C GLY A 224 18.04 -0.98 -1.82
N VAL A 225 17.23 -1.85 -1.23
CA VAL A 225 15.76 -1.88 -1.36
C VAL A 225 15.13 -1.11 -0.20
N GLY A 226 14.21 -0.20 -0.52
CA GLY A 226 13.50 0.58 0.49
C GLY A 226 12.44 -0.23 1.22
N LEU A 227 12.28 0.00 2.52
CA LEU A 227 11.25 -0.67 3.33
C LEU A 227 10.01 0.20 3.47
N ILE A 228 8.84 -0.41 3.29
CA ILE A 228 7.53 0.22 3.50
C ILE A 228 6.74 -0.64 4.50
N PRO A 229 6.97 -0.53 5.81
CA PRO A 229 6.28 -1.37 6.79
C PRO A 229 4.76 -1.17 6.79
N TRP A 230 4.00 -2.24 6.59
CA TRP A 230 2.54 -2.21 6.77
C TRP A 230 2.14 -2.61 8.20
N SER A 231 1.02 -2.05 8.67
CA SER A 231 0.57 -2.14 10.08
C SER A 231 1.65 -1.76 11.12
N PRO A 232 2.32 -0.58 11.00
CA PRO A 232 3.34 -0.15 11.95
C PRO A 232 2.80 0.05 13.38
N LEU A 233 1.50 0.31 13.53
CA LEU A 233 0.80 0.42 14.82
C LEU A 233 0.05 -0.87 15.22
N ALA A 234 0.42 -2.01 14.63
CA ALA A 234 -0.22 -3.31 14.88
C ALA A 234 -1.76 -3.24 14.81
N ARG A 235 -2.27 -2.57 13.75
CA ARG A 235 -3.71 -2.37 13.51
C ARG A 235 -4.44 -1.61 14.63
N GLY A 236 -3.74 -0.88 15.48
CA GLY A 236 -4.28 -0.15 16.63
C GLY A 236 -3.92 -0.77 17.98
N PHE A 237 -3.33 -1.96 18.02
CA PHE A 237 -2.93 -2.57 19.29
C PHE A 237 -1.93 -1.70 20.07
N LEU A 238 -0.95 -1.11 19.37
CA LEU A 238 0.11 -0.30 19.98
C LEU A 238 -0.30 1.11 20.44
N ILE A 239 -1.56 1.49 20.24
CA ILE A 239 -2.12 2.78 20.71
C ILE A 239 -3.05 2.60 21.93
N GLY A 240 -3.19 1.37 22.46
CA GLY A 240 -3.92 1.10 23.69
C GLY A 240 -5.45 1.24 23.58
N ASN A 241 -6.01 1.23 22.36
CA ASN A 241 -7.46 1.41 22.12
C ASN A 241 -8.21 0.10 21.85
N ARG A 242 -7.59 -1.05 22.16
CA ARG A 242 -8.15 -2.39 21.95
C ARG A 242 -8.12 -3.21 23.24
N SER A 243 -9.15 -4.02 23.45
CA SER A 243 -9.31 -4.98 24.55
C SER A 243 -9.48 -6.41 24.03
N LYS A 244 -9.18 -7.41 24.87
CA LYS A 244 -9.38 -8.83 24.58
C LYS A 244 -10.86 -9.14 24.31
N ASP A 245 -11.76 -8.44 24.98
CA ASP A 245 -13.20 -8.65 24.85
C ASP A 245 -13.83 -7.91 23.66
N ASP A 246 -13.04 -7.26 22.79
CA ASP A 246 -13.59 -6.43 21.70
C ASP A 246 -14.41 -7.21 20.67
N LEU A 247 -14.12 -8.50 20.49
CA LEU A 247 -14.88 -9.37 19.61
C LEU A 247 -16.07 -10.04 20.31
N ASN A 248 -16.18 -9.92 21.63
CA ASN A 248 -17.24 -10.57 22.39
C ASN A 248 -18.53 -9.75 22.31
N LYS A 249 -19.46 -10.21 21.46
CA LYS A 249 -20.77 -9.56 21.28
C LYS A 249 -21.74 -9.79 22.44
N ASP A 250 -21.44 -10.72 23.34
CA ASP A 250 -22.29 -11.08 24.48
C ASP A 250 -21.99 -10.24 25.73
N THR A 251 -20.89 -9.47 25.73
CA THR A 251 -20.64 -8.50 26.79
C THR A 251 -21.43 -7.22 26.51
N ASN A 252 -22.44 -6.93 27.34
CA ASN A 252 -23.10 -5.60 27.43
C ASN A 252 -22.14 -4.46 27.87
N LYS A 253 -20.83 -4.66 27.78
CA LYS A 253 -19.79 -3.67 28.05
C LYS A 253 -19.33 -3.11 26.70
N GLU A 254 -19.39 -1.79 26.53
CA GLU A 254 -18.60 -1.12 25.50
C GLU A 254 -17.11 -1.26 25.89
N THR A 255 -16.45 -2.31 25.40
CA THR A 255 -15.07 -2.66 25.77
C THR A 255 -14.01 -1.94 24.93
N SER A 256 -14.36 -1.47 23.72
CA SER A 256 -13.52 -0.58 22.91
C SER A 256 -14.31 0.56 22.26
N SER A 257 -13.62 1.70 22.06
CA SER A 257 -14.14 2.94 21.51
C SER A 257 -14.26 2.97 19.97
N THR A 258 -13.82 1.94 19.22
CA THR A 258 -13.80 2.00 17.74
C THR A 258 -14.47 0.81 17.05
N ILE A 259 -15.11 1.06 15.90
CA ILE A 259 -15.69 0.01 15.04
C ILE A 259 -14.62 -1.00 14.61
N ARG A 260 -13.42 -0.52 14.24
CA ARG A 260 -12.32 -1.39 13.79
C ARG A 260 -11.90 -2.39 14.86
N ALA A 261 -11.78 -1.96 16.11
CA ALA A 261 -11.40 -2.86 17.20
C ALA A 261 -12.39 -4.02 17.34
N ARG A 262 -13.70 -3.73 17.24
CA ARG A 262 -14.80 -4.69 17.41
C ARG A 262 -15.07 -5.61 16.20
N SER A 263 -14.45 -5.32 15.05
CA SER A 263 -14.71 -6.04 13.79
C SER A 263 -13.45 -6.61 13.11
N ASP A 264 -12.26 -6.32 13.64
CA ASP A 264 -10.98 -6.75 13.06
C ASP A 264 -10.46 -8.04 13.70
N ALA A 265 -11.07 -9.16 13.32
CA ALA A 265 -10.70 -10.51 13.79
C ALA A 265 -9.22 -10.85 13.57
N LEU A 266 -8.64 -10.40 12.45
CA LEU A 266 -7.23 -10.63 12.13
C LEU A 266 -6.30 -9.94 13.13
N GLY A 267 -6.63 -8.71 13.56
CA GLY A 267 -5.87 -8.01 14.58
C GLY A 267 -5.93 -8.76 15.91
N HIS A 268 -7.10 -9.28 16.27
CA HIS A 268 -7.27 -10.04 17.51
C HIS A 268 -6.42 -11.34 17.49
N GLN A 269 -6.56 -12.15 16.44
CA GLN A 269 -5.82 -13.41 16.28
C GLN A 269 -4.30 -13.24 16.29
N ARG A 270 -3.79 -12.09 15.83
CA ARG A 270 -2.34 -11.85 15.69
C ARG A 270 -1.67 -11.29 16.94
N TYR A 271 -2.39 -10.52 17.74
CA TYR A 271 -1.79 -9.71 18.80
C TYR A 271 -2.34 -10.00 20.20
N TYR A 272 -3.31 -10.92 20.31
CA TYR A 272 -3.79 -11.44 21.58
C TYR A 272 -3.51 -12.94 21.66
N ALA A 273 -2.97 -13.37 22.78
CA ALA A 273 -2.82 -14.75 23.17
C ALA A 273 -3.78 -15.08 24.32
N ASP A 274 -4.03 -16.37 24.56
CA ASP A 274 -4.87 -16.81 25.68
C ASP A 274 -4.35 -16.31 27.04
N SER A 275 -3.02 -16.14 27.15
CA SER A 275 -2.30 -15.65 28.32
C SER A 275 -2.40 -14.14 28.58
N ASP A 276 -2.88 -13.36 27.61
CA ASP A 276 -3.06 -11.90 27.76
C ASP A 276 -4.33 -11.53 28.52
#